data_AF-A0A2W5TQM8-F1
#
_entry.id   AF-A0A2W5TQM8-F1
#
_cell.length_a   1.000
_cell.length_b   1.000
_cell.length_c   1.000
_cell.angle_alpha   90.00
_cell.angle_beta   90.00
_cell.angle_gamma   90.00
#
_symmetry.space_group_name_H-M   'P 1'
#
loop_
_entity.id
_entity.type
_entity.pdbx_description
1 polymer ?
#
loop_
_entity_poly.entity_id
_entity_poly.type
_entity_poly.pdbx_seq_one_letter_code
_entity_poly.pdbx_strand_id
1 'polypeptide(L)'
;MRTELQARVSMWINASLDVELAPLDGGTSLTLTQRGFVGSEREQADAAIESTSGFTIVLCDLKTLLETGRSAGLTKSKAKLISASL
;
A
#
# COMPACT_ATOMS: atom_id res chain seq x y z
N MET A 1 -13.77 -3.71 22.99
CA MET A 1 -14.13 -2.70 21.98
C MET A 1 -14.04 -3.38 20.62
N ARG A 2 -15.16 -3.71 19.98
CA ARG A 2 -15.16 -4.35 18.64
C ARG A 2 -15.00 -3.23 17.61
N THR A 3 -13.86 -3.19 16.94
CA THR A 3 -13.64 -2.27 15.81
C THR A 3 -14.49 -2.78 14.65
N GLU A 4 -15.59 -2.10 14.34
CA GLU A 4 -16.42 -2.43 13.19
C GLU A 4 -15.65 -2.07 11.92
N LEU A 5 -15.39 -3.09 11.10
CA LEU A 5 -14.64 -2.99 9.86
C LEU A 5 -15.52 -2.29 8.83
N GLN A 6 -15.12 -1.11 8.35
CA GLN A 6 -15.98 -0.29 7.48
C GLN A 6 -15.97 -0.77 6.03
N ALA A 7 -14.83 -1.26 5.56
CA ALA A 7 -14.70 -1.84 4.24
C ALA A 7 -13.50 -2.78 4.18
N ARG A 8 -13.64 -3.87 3.43
CA ARG A 8 -12.53 -4.74 3.03
C ARG A 8 -12.51 -4.88 1.51
N VAL A 9 -11.34 -4.67 0.91
CA VAL A 9 -11.10 -4.97 -0.51
C VAL A 9 -10.03 -6.04 -0.58
N SER A 10 -10.33 -7.16 -1.24
CA SER A 10 -9.39 -8.25 -1.46
C SER A 10 -9.13 -8.40 -2.96
N MET A 11 -7.86 -8.36 -3.35
CA MET A 11 -7.43 -8.57 -4.75
C MET A 11 -6.45 -9.74 -4.83
N TRP A 12 -6.57 -10.53 -5.89
CA TRP A 12 -5.71 -11.67 -6.17
C TRP A 12 -5.04 -11.52 -7.53
N ILE A 13 -3.74 -11.33 -7.53
CA ILE A 13 -2.88 -11.40 -8.72
C ILE A 13 -1.56 -12.04 -8.28
N ASN A 14 -1.46 -13.37 -8.39
CA ASN A 14 -0.34 -14.21 -7.91
C ASN A 14 -0.03 -14.15 -6.40
N ALA A 15 -0.46 -13.10 -5.71
CA ALA A 15 -0.45 -12.85 -4.28
C ALA A 15 -1.81 -12.25 -3.89
N SER A 16 -2.19 -12.38 -2.62
CA SER A 16 -3.40 -11.77 -2.07
C SER A 16 -3.07 -10.44 -1.41
N LEU A 17 -3.85 -9.40 -1.69
CA LEU A 17 -3.79 -8.11 -1.00
C LEU A 17 -5.14 -7.84 -0.34
N ASP A 18 -5.13 -7.67 0.98
CA ASP A 18 -6.28 -7.23 1.76
C ASP A 18 -6.08 -5.77 2.20
N VAL A 19 -7.08 -4.94 1.95
CA VAL A 19 -7.15 -3.56 2.42
C VAL A 19 -8.28 -3.45 3.44
N GLU A 20 -7.97 -2.99 4.64
CA GLU A 20 -8.95 -2.79 5.70
C GLU A 20 -8.99 -1.32 6.11
N LEU A 21 -10.21 -0.77 6.17
CA LEU A 21 -10.47 0.57 6.68
C LEU A 21 -11.20 0.49 8.01
N ALA A 22 -10.65 1.18 9.01
CA ALA A 22 -11.25 1.30 10.33
C ALA A 22 -11.31 2.77 10.75
N PRO A 23 -12.35 3.19 11.47
CA PRO A 23 -12.41 4.52 12.03
C PRO A 23 -11.27 4.72 13.04
N LEU A 24 -10.66 5.90 12.99
CA LEU A 24 -9.67 6.39 13.96
C LEU A 24 -10.17 7.76 14.45
N ASP A 25 -9.91 8.12 15.70
CA ASP A 25 -10.31 9.45 16.17
C ASP A 25 -9.67 10.55 15.29
N GLY A 26 -10.51 11.41 14.72
CA GLY A 26 -10.09 12.42 13.74
C GLY A 26 -9.71 11.90 12.35
N GLY A 27 -9.99 10.64 11.98
CA GLY A 27 -9.69 10.15 10.63
C GLY A 27 -9.98 8.67 10.37
N THR A 28 -9.20 8.08 9.47
CA THR A 28 -9.33 6.67 9.06
C THR A 28 -7.97 5.99 9.20
N SER A 29 -7.95 4.83 9.84
CA SER A 29 -6.83 3.90 9.77
C SER A 29 -7.01 2.99 8.56
N LEU A 30 -5.95 2.87 7.75
CA LEU A 30 -5.89 1.97 6.60
C LEU A 30 -4.80 0.94 6.87
N THR A 31 -5.16 -0.34 6.85
CA THR A 31 -4.22 -1.46 6.97
C THR A 31 -4.15 -2.21 5.65
N LEU A 32 -2.94 -2.43 5.14
CA LEU A 32 -2.67 -3.30 4.00
C LEU A 32 -2.01 -4.58 4.49
N THR A 33 -2.54 -5.73 4.06
CA THR A 33 -1.91 -7.03 4.28
C THR A 33 -1.71 -7.72 2.95
N GLN A 34 -0.46 -7.86 2.52
CA GLN A 34 -0.11 -8.70 1.37
C GLN A 34 0.41 -10.05 1.84
N ARG A 35 -0.07 -11.14 1.23
CA ARG A 35 0.36 -12.52 1.49
C ARG A 35 0.61 -13.26 0.18
N GLY A 36 1.31 -14.38 0.27
CA GLY A 36 1.60 -15.23 -0.88
C GLY A 36 2.88 -14.86 -1.60
N PHE A 37 3.88 -14.31 -0.90
CA PHE A 37 5.23 -14.21 -1.44
C PHE A 37 5.80 -15.62 -1.66
N VAL A 38 6.45 -15.83 -2.81
CA VAL A 38 6.99 -17.13 -3.24
C VAL A 38 8.49 -17.05 -3.46
N GLY A 39 9.16 -18.21 -3.54
CA GLY A 39 10.62 -18.30 -3.70
C GLY A 39 11.33 -18.67 -2.40
N SER A 40 12.65 -18.52 -2.39
CA SER A 40 13.50 -18.65 -1.20
C SER A 40 13.19 -17.60 -0.14
N GLU A 41 13.64 -17.81 1.09
CA GLU A 41 13.47 -16.84 2.19
C GLU A 41 14.02 -15.45 1.82
N ARG A 42 15.16 -15.41 1.12
CA ARG A 42 15.78 -14.17 0.63
C ARG A 42 14.86 -13.45 -0.36
N GLU A 43 14.35 -14.18 -1.36
CA GLU A 43 13.46 -13.63 -2.39
C GLU A 43 12.13 -13.15 -1.79
N GLN A 44 11.57 -13.90 -0.84
CA GLN A 44 10.36 -13.49 -0.13
C GLN A 44 10.58 -12.20 0.68
N ALA A 45 11.72 -12.09 1.37
CA ALA A 45 12.07 -10.89 2.13
C ALA A 45 12.27 -9.67 1.20
N ASP A 46 13.00 -9.85 0.09
CA ASP A 46 13.24 -8.78 -0.88
C ASP A 46 11.91 -8.32 -1.53
N ALA A 47 11.02 -9.25 -1.89
CA ALA A 47 9.69 -8.94 -2.42
C ALA A 47 8.80 -8.21 -1.40
N ALA A 48 8.85 -8.59 -0.12
CA ALA A 48 8.11 -7.92 0.93
C ALA A 48 8.61 -6.48 1.16
N ILE A 49 9.93 -6.26 1.12
CA ILE A 49 10.55 -4.93 1.22
C ILE A 49 10.18 -4.05 0.03
N GLU A 50 10.30 -4.58 -1.18
CA GLU A 50 9.95 -3.85 -2.40
C GLU A 50 8.47 -3.45 -2.40
N SER A 51 7.59 -4.41 -2.07
CA SER A 51 6.16 -4.17 -1.97
C SER A 51 5.82 -3.11 -0.93
N THR A 52 6.38 -3.22 0.28
CA THR A 52 6.18 -2.24 1.36
C THR A 52 6.58 -0.83 0.89
N SER A 53 7.72 -0.73 0.18
CA SER A 53 8.21 0.52 -0.39
C SER A 53 7.30 1.04 -1.52
N GLY A 54 6.69 0.16 -2.30
CA GLY A 54 5.65 0.46 -3.28
C GLY A 54 4.41 1.07 -2.66
N PHE A 55 3.78 0.33 -1.76
CA PHE A 55 2.54 0.75 -1.12
C PHE A 55 2.70 2.00 -0.26
N THR A 56 3.83 2.16 0.43
CA THR A 56 4.09 3.38 1.21
C THR A 56 4.00 4.63 0.34
N ILE A 57 4.58 4.61 -0.87
CA ILE A 57 4.52 5.74 -1.79
C ILE A 57 3.09 6.02 -2.27
N VAL A 58 2.33 4.97 -2.60
CA VAL A 58 0.92 5.08 -3.00
C VAL A 58 0.08 5.66 -1.87
N LEU A 59 0.24 5.16 -0.65
CA LEU A 59 -0.52 5.61 0.52
C LEU A 59 -0.19 7.03 0.94
N CYS A 60 1.08 7.45 0.87
CA CYS A 60 1.46 8.83 1.14
C CYS A 60 0.84 9.81 0.10
N ASP A 61 0.84 9.44 -1.18
CA ASP A 61 0.20 10.26 -2.21
C ASP A 61 -1.33 10.31 -2.04
N LEU A 62 -1.95 9.17 -1.71
CA LEU A 62 -3.37 9.08 -1.41
C LEU A 62 -3.76 9.94 -0.21
N LYS A 63 -3.00 9.87 0.90
CA LYS A 63 -3.22 10.72 2.08
C LYS A 63 -3.16 12.19 1.69
N THR A 64 -2.13 12.59 0.94
CA THR A 64 -1.98 13.98 0.49
C THR A 64 -3.16 14.43 -0.36
N LEU A 65 -3.61 13.58 -1.28
CA LEU A 65 -4.79 13.84 -2.12
C LEU A 65 -6.05 14.00 -1.28
N LEU A 66 -6.31 13.11 -0.33
CA LEU A 66 -7.51 13.13 0.50
C LEU A 66 -7.53 14.32 1.47
N GLU A 67 -6.38 14.72 2.01
CA GLU A 67 -6.31 15.80 3.01
C GLU A 67 -6.21 17.20 2.41
N THR A 68 -5.65 17.32 1.20
CA THR A 68 -5.37 18.63 0.58
C THR A 68 -6.12 18.87 -0.73
N GLY A 69 -6.83 17.86 -1.24
CA GLY A 69 -7.46 17.88 -2.56
C GLY A 69 -6.47 17.83 -3.74
N ARG A 70 -5.16 17.64 -3.48
CA ARG A 70 -4.11 17.63 -4.51
C ARG A 70 -3.13 16.48 -4.27
N SER A 71 -2.82 15.73 -5.33
CA SER A 71 -1.77 14.70 -5.30
C SER A 71 -0.38 15.37 -5.29
N ALA A 72 0.57 14.80 -4.56
CA ALA A 72 1.98 15.18 -4.60
C ALA A 72 2.72 14.56 -5.79
N GLY A 73 2.06 13.68 -6.56
CA GLY A 73 2.62 13.01 -7.72
C GLY A 73 3.68 11.97 -7.37
N LEU A 74 3.69 11.44 -6.14
CA LEU A 74 4.79 10.57 -5.67
C LEU A 74 4.90 9.27 -6.48
N THR A 75 3.77 8.69 -6.87
CA THR A 75 3.71 7.51 -7.75
C THR A 75 4.31 7.78 -9.13
N LYS A 76 3.99 8.94 -9.73
CA LYS A 76 4.60 9.37 -11.00
C LYS A 76 6.10 9.58 -10.87
N SER A 77 6.54 10.19 -9.78
CA SER A 77 7.96 10.42 -9.51
C SER A 77 8.71 9.10 -9.31
N LYS A 78 8.15 8.14 -8.57
CA LYS A 78 8.74 6.80 -8.41
C LYS A 78 8.85 6.07 -9.75
N ALA A 79 7.79 6.10 -10.57
CA ALA A 79 7.81 5.47 -11.89
C ALA A 79 8.92 6.03 -12.79
N LYS A 80 9.15 7.36 -12.76
CA LYS A 80 10.25 8.00 -13.48
C LYS A 80 11.63 7.51 -13.00
N LEU A 81 11.83 7.41 -11.69
CA LEU A 81 13.11 6.93 -11.12
C LEU A 81 13.40 5.49 -11.52
N ILE A 82 12.38 4.61 -11.47
CA ILE A 82 12.52 3.22 -11.92
C ILE A 82 12.87 3.19 -13.42
N SER A 83 12.15 3.95 -14.25
CA SER A 83 12.43 4.01 -15.69
C SER A 83 13.81 4.58 -16.05
N ALA A 84 14.39 5.40 -15.17
CA ALA A 84 15.72 5.97 -15.36
C ALA A 84 16.85 5.07 -14.82
N SER A 85 16.51 4.01 -14.10
CA SER A 85 17.45 3.05 -13.50
C SER A 85 17.54 1.73 -14.27
N LEU A 86 16.79 1.61 -15.37
CA LEU A 86 16.77 0.50 -16.33
C LEU A 86 17.57 0.87 -17.58
#